data_AF-A0AA42BD28-F1
#
_entry.id   AF-A0AA42BD28-F1
#
_cell.length_a   1.000
_cell.length_b   1.000
_cell.length_c   1.000
_cell.angle_alpha   90.00
_cell.angle_beta   90.00
_cell.angle_gamma   90.00
#
_symmetry.space_group_name_H-M   'P 1'
#
loop_
_entity.id
_entity.type
_entity.pdbx_description
1 polymer ?
#
loop_
_entity_poly.entity_id
_entity_poly.type
_entity_poly.pdbx_seq_one_letter_code
_entity_poly.pdbx_strand_id
1 'polypeptide(L)' 'MPALQGRGVGTLLVGQLQAKAAERGMPIELSVFRINVAARRFYERLGFTRTQDGQTHIGMTWYSPEREQRGT' A
#
# COMPACT_ATOMS: atom_id res chain seq x y z
N MET A 1 -2.85 -14.13 -15.51
CA MET A 1 -4.15 -13.61 -16.02
C MET A 1 -4.14 -12.07 -16.06
N PRO A 2 -3.76 -11.43 -17.17
CA PRO A 2 -3.79 -9.97 -17.33
C PRO A 2 -5.22 -9.38 -17.46
N ALA A 3 -6.21 -10.19 -17.88
CA ALA A 3 -7.55 -9.74 -18.24
C ALA A 3 -8.46 -9.29 -17.07
N LEU A 4 -8.01 -9.43 -15.82
CA LEU A 4 -8.78 -9.05 -14.61
C LEU A 4 -8.25 -7.78 -13.93
N GLN A 5 -7.18 -7.19 -14.46
CA GLN A 5 -6.62 -5.94 -13.93
C GLN A 5 -7.51 -4.75 -14.33
N GLY A 6 -7.55 -3.70 -13.50
CA GLY A 6 -8.28 -2.46 -13.83
C GLY A 6 -9.77 -2.41 -13.50
N ARG A 7 -10.34 -3.44 -12.85
CA ARG A 7 -11.76 -3.47 -12.43
C ARG A 7 -12.01 -2.99 -10.98
N GLY A 8 -11.04 -2.31 -10.37
CA GLY A 8 -11.16 -1.81 -8.99
C GLY A 8 -11.07 -2.86 -7.88
N VAL A 9 -10.98 -4.16 -8.19
CA VAL A 9 -10.88 -5.25 -7.19
C VAL A 9 -9.69 -5.04 -6.24
N GLY A 10 -8.53 -4.67 -6.78
CA GLY A 10 -7.36 -4.36 -5.95
C GLY A 10 -7.64 -3.20 -4.98
N THR A 11 -8.27 -2.13 -5.47
CA THR A 11 -8.64 -0.97 -4.63
C THR A 11 -9.61 -1.36 -3.53
N LEU A 12 -10.62 -2.18 -3.83
CA LEU A 12 -11.58 -2.67 -2.84
C LEU A 12 -10.91 -3.51 -1.75
N LEU A 13 -10.04 -4.45 -2.14
CA LEU A 13 -9.34 -5.30 -1.20
C LEU A 13 -8.39 -4.51 -0.29
N VAL A 14 -7.59 -3.62 -0.88
CA VAL A 14 -6.65 -2.80 -0.10
C VAL A 14 -7.40 -1.82 0.79
N GLY A 15 -8.50 -1.22 0.32
CA GLY A 15 -9.34 -0.34 1.12
C GLY A 15 -9.96 -1.04 2.34
N GLN A 16 -10.45 -2.28 2.17
CA GLN A 16 -10.94 -3.08 3.29
C GLN A 16 -9.82 -3.43 4.29
N LEU A 17 -8.60 -3.68 3.81
CA LEU A 17 -7.46 -3.94 4.66
C LEU A 17 -7.05 -2.68 5.44
N GLN A 18 -7.02 -1.51 4.78
CA GLN A 18 -6.74 -0.22 5.39
C GLN A 18 -7.75 0.14 6.48
N ALA A 19 -9.04 -0.10 6.26
CA ALA A 19 -10.07 0.11 7.28
C ALA A 19 -9.81 -0.73 8.54
N LYS A 20 -9.57 -2.04 8.37
CA LYS A 20 -9.26 -2.95 9.49
C LYS A 20 -7.96 -2.59 10.21
N ALA A 21 -6.95 -2.15 9.46
CA ALA A 21 -5.67 -1.73 10.01
C ALA A 21 -5.83 -0.41 10.79
N ALA A 22 -6.62 0.54 10.30
CA ALA A 22 -6.94 1.78 11.00
C ALA A 22 -7.68 1.53 12.32
N GLU A 23 -8.71 0.69 12.32
CA GLU A 23 -9.45 0.29 13.53
C GLU A 23 -8.53 -0.27 14.62
N ARG A 24 -7.47 -0.98 14.22
CA ARG A 24 -6.47 -1.57 15.12
C ARG A 24 -5.28 -0.65 15.39
N GLY A 25 -5.23 0.51 14.74
CA GLY A 25 -4.09 1.41 14.74
C GLY A 25 -2.79 0.75 14.29
N MET A 26 -2.83 -0.20 13.36
CA MET A 26 -1.64 -0.91 12.87
C MET A 26 -1.24 -0.41 11.48
N PRO A 27 0.07 -0.36 11.17
CA PRO A 27 0.52 -0.11 9.80
C PRO A 27 0.28 -1.33 8.91
N ILE A 28 0.27 -1.09 7.59
CA ILE A 28 0.34 -2.15 6.58
C ILE A 28 1.68 -2.04 5.88
N GLU A 29 2.41 -3.15 5.80
CA GLU A 29 3.67 -3.23 5.08
C GLU A 29 3.56 -4.19 3.90
N LEU A 30 4.21 -3.84 2.80
CA LEU A 30 4.30 -4.68 1.61
C LEU A 30 5.64 -4.50 0.92
N SER A 31 5.94 -5.43 0.01
CA SER A 31 7.10 -5.36 -0.87
C SER A 31 6.65 -5.52 -2.33
N VAL A 32 7.15 -4.65 -3.21
CA VAL A 32 6.86 -4.68 -4.65
C VAL A 32 8.14 -4.85 -5.45
N PHE A 33 8.14 -5.73 -6.46
CA PHE A 33 9.26 -5.85 -7.39
C PHE A 33 9.55 -4.50 -8.06
N ARG A 34 10.83 -4.09 -8.15
CA ARG A 34 11.19 -2.78 -8.74
C ARG A 34 10.64 -2.56 -10.15
N ILE A 35 10.66 -3.62 -10.96
CA ILE A 35 10.22 -3.57 -12.36
C ILE A 35 8.70 -3.47 -12.50
N ASN A 36 7.95 -3.76 -11.43
CA ASN A 36 6.49 -3.67 -11.44
C ASN A 36 6.02 -2.25 -11.10
N VAL A 37 6.32 -1.33 -12.01
CA VAL A 37 6.00 0.11 -11.88
C VAL A 37 4.48 0.33 -11.73
N ALA A 38 3.66 -0.51 -12.38
CA ALA A 38 2.20 -0.42 -12.28
C ALA A 38 1.69 -0.73 -10.87
N ALA A 39 2.20 -1.79 -10.23
CA ALA A 39 1.85 -2.10 -8.84
C ALA A 39 2.37 -1.03 -7.88
N ARG A 40 3.60 -0.54 -8.08
CA ARG A 40 4.14 0.56 -7.25
C ARG A 40 3.24 1.80 -7.30
N ARG A 41 2.90 2.28 -8.49
CA ARG A 41 1.99 3.42 -8.69
C ARG A 41 0.58 3.16 -8.16
N PHE A 42 0.13 1.91 -8.18
CA PHE A 42 -1.14 1.52 -7.58
C PHE A 42 -1.12 1.72 -6.06
N TYR A 43 -0.08 1.25 -5.36
CA TYR A 43 0.05 1.44 -3.92
C TYR A 43 0.32 2.89 -3.52
N GLU A 44 1.16 3.62 -4.27
CA GLU A 44 1.42 5.06 -4.04
C GLU A 44 0.12 5.87 -4.05
N ARG A 45 -0.78 5.61 -5.01
CA ARG A 45 -2.10 6.28 -5.08
C ARG A 45 -3.04 5.94 -3.91
N LEU A 46 -2.80 4.82 -3.22
CA LEU A 46 -3.55 4.41 -2.04
C LEU A 46 -2.92 4.90 -0.74
N GLY A 47 -1.90 5.76 -0.82
CA GLY A 47 -1.26 6.38 0.33
C GLY A 47 -0.10 5.59 0.94
N PHE A 48 0.34 4.50 0.29
CA PHE A 48 1.56 3.82 0.73
C PHE A 48 2.79 4.67 0.38
N THR A 49 3.72 4.79 1.33
CA THR A 49 5.00 5.48 1.17
C THR A 49 6.14 4.46 1.09
N ARG A 50 7.23 4.78 0.39
CA ARG A 50 8.39 3.89 0.27
C ARG A 50 9.20 3.95 1.57
N THR A 51 9.50 2.79 2.15
CA THR A 51 10.24 2.68 3.41
C THR A 51 11.59 1.99 3.26
N GLN A 52 11.78 1.18 2.21
CA GLN A 52 13.06 0.53 1.95
C GLN A 52 13.26 0.28 0.45
N ASP A 53 14.48 0.48 -0.04
CA ASP A 53 14.88 0.15 -1.41
C ASP A 53 15.96 -0.92 -1.41
N GLY A 54 15.61 -2.20 -1.51
CA GLY A 54 16.60 -3.30 -1.45
C GLY A 54 16.69 -4.07 -2.75
N GLN A 55 17.82 -4.07 -3.49
CA GLN A 55 18.15 -4.68 -4.81
C GLN A 55 17.06 -5.24 -5.76
N THR A 56 16.11 -6.08 -5.33
CA THR A 56 15.01 -6.62 -6.16
C THR A 56 13.61 -6.06 -5.82
N HIS A 57 13.39 -5.65 -4.57
CA HIS A 57 12.10 -5.14 -4.08
C HIS A 57 12.17 -3.74 -3.47
N ILE A 58 11.03 -3.07 -3.48
CA ILE A 58 10.77 -1.80 -2.81
C ILE A 58 9.78 -2.11 -1.68
N GLY A 59 10.20 -1.85 -0.45
CA GLY A 59 9.34 -1.88 0.72
C GLY A 59 8.46 -0.63 0.73
N MET A 60 7.18 -0.80 1.05
CA MET A 60 6.24 0.29 1.21
C MET A 60 5.37 0.08 2.44
N THR A 61 5.04 1.18 3.12
CA THR A 61 4.23 1.17 4.34
C THR A 61 3.09 2.17 4.22
N TRP A 62 1.92 1.80 4.75
CA TRP A 62 0.79 2.68 4.94
C TRP A 62 0.48 2.79 6.42
N TYR A 63 0.21 4.02 6.88
CA TYR A 63 -0.28 4.31 8.22
C TYR A 63 -1.70 4.87 8.13
N SER A 64 -2.50 4.66 9.16
CA SER A 64 -3.81 5.32 9.21
C SER A 64 -3.62 6.85 9.30
N PRO A 65 -4.46 7.65 8.63
CA PRO A 65 -4.40 9.11 8.75
C PRO A 65 -4.52 9.61 10.19
N GLU A 66 -5.19 8.86 11.06
CA GLU A 66 -5.31 9.14 12.49
C GLU A 66 -4.00 8.91 13.28
N ARG A 67 -3.14 8.00 12.81
CA ARG A 67 -1.79 7.78 13.37
C ARG A 67 -0.84 8.90 12.96
N GLU A 68 -0.91 9.38 11.72
CA GLU A 68 -0.07 10.48 11.22
C GLU A 68 -0.31 11.80 11.99
N GLN A 69 -1.54 12.06 12.40
CA GLN A 69 -1.91 13.27 13.16
C GLN A 69 -1.44 13.30 14.62
N ARG A 70 -0.95 12.18 15.17
CA ARG A 70 -0.42 12.10 16.55
C ARG A 70 1.11 12.22 16.64
N GLY A 71 1.78 12.57 15.54
CA GLY A 71 3.24 12.68 15.45
C GLY A 71 3.80 14.11 15.46
N THR A 72 3.00 15.14 15.77
CA THR A 72 3.45 16.53 16.00
C THR A 72 3.20 16.92 17.45
#